data_AF-A0A853V2Q6-F1
#
_entry.id   AF-A0A853V2Q6-F1
#
_cell.length_a   1.000
_cell.length_b   1.000
_cell.length_c   1.000
_cell.angle_alpha   90.00
_cell.angle_beta   90.00
_cell.angle_gamma   90.00
#
_symmetry.space_group_name_H-M   'P 1'
#
loop_
_entity.id
_entity.type
_entity.pdbx_description
1 polymer ?
#
loop_
_entity_poly.entity_id
_entity_poly.type
_entity_poly.pdbx_seq_one_letter_code
_entity_poly.pdbx_strand_id
1 'polypeptide(L)'
;MSKILNTQLTGIFNRIEKQAMEIQMAAQCIVQAIGGEGFVYIKGYEDLAFFEPFILQSQERLRSSRQLSTLNSFDDLDTTDRVFLFSPFYNEAVAQDISALLQRDIDIVLVSNRPKSDDFPEHLLHFINLSTPRPIVYTEDYDKIVQPHSMAFNYIYYDIYTQMVEMTRDLEL
;
A
#
# COMPACT_ATOMS: atom_id res chain seq x y z
N MET A 1 -26.11 4.33 -14.69
CA MET A 1 -25.20 3.77 -13.65
C MET A 1 -23.72 3.85 -14.00
N SER A 2 -23.24 3.40 -15.16
CA SER A 2 -21.80 3.47 -15.55
C SER A 2 -21.18 4.89 -15.44
N LYS A 3 -21.92 5.94 -15.86
CA LYS A 3 -21.49 7.34 -15.69
C LYS A 3 -21.28 7.73 -14.22
N ILE A 4 -22.16 7.29 -13.31
CA ILE A 4 -22.07 7.57 -11.87
C ILE A 4 -20.83 6.90 -11.29
N LEU A 5 -20.64 5.61 -11.60
CA LEU A 5 -19.45 4.87 -11.18
C LEU A 5 -18.16 5.59 -11.62
N ASN A 6 -18.08 5.99 -12.89
CA ASN A 6 -16.91 6.67 -13.43
C ASN A 6 -16.64 7.99 -12.68
N THR A 7 -17.64 8.86 -12.53
CA THR A 7 -17.48 10.13 -11.80
C THR A 7 -17.00 9.91 -10.35
N GLN A 8 -17.52 8.88 -9.68
CA GLN A 8 -17.10 8.56 -8.31
C GLN A 8 -15.67 7.99 -8.25
N LEU A 9 -15.28 7.15 -9.21
CA LEU A 9 -13.91 6.64 -9.34
C LEU A 9 -12.92 7.78 -9.62
N THR A 10 -13.23 8.68 -10.56
CA THR A 10 -12.41 9.89 -10.78
C THR A 10 -12.24 10.68 -9.48
N GLY A 11 -13.31 10.82 -8.68
CA GLY A 11 -13.22 11.46 -7.38
C GLY A 11 -12.28 10.76 -6.39
N ILE A 12 -12.16 9.43 -6.45
CA ILE A 12 -11.18 8.66 -5.66
C ILE A 12 -9.77 8.91 -6.18
N PHE A 13 -9.54 8.77 -7.48
CA PHE A 13 -8.21 8.97 -8.07
C PHE A 13 -7.69 10.39 -7.83
N ASN A 14 -8.52 11.41 -7.96
CA ASN A 14 -8.15 12.79 -7.64
C ASN A 14 -7.81 13.01 -6.14
N ARG A 15 -8.32 12.18 -5.22
CA ARG A 15 -7.91 12.21 -3.81
C ARG A 15 -6.59 11.49 -3.60
N ILE A 16 -6.35 10.41 -4.33
CA ILE A 16 -5.08 9.69 -4.30
C ILE A 16 -3.97 10.57 -4.88
N GLU A 17 -4.19 11.22 -6.01
CA GLU A 17 -3.25 12.14 -6.67
C GLU A 17 -2.80 13.29 -5.74
N LYS A 18 -3.67 13.75 -4.84
CA LYS A 18 -3.30 14.76 -3.83
C LYS A 18 -2.29 14.27 -2.79
N GLN A 19 -2.00 12.96 -2.77
CA GLN A 19 -1.00 12.32 -1.92
C GLN A 19 0.30 12.03 -2.69
N ALA A 20 0.58 12.78 -3.77
CA ALA A 20 1.75 12.55 -4.62
C ALA A 20 3.07 12.55 -3.83
N MET A 21 3.20 13.40 -2.79
CA MET A 21 4.40 13.44 -1.95
C MET A 21 4.53 12.17 -1.11
N GLU A 22 3.46 11.72 -0.47
CA GLU A 22 3.41 10.49 0.33
C GLU A 22 3.69 9.26 -0.53
N ILE A 23 3.12 9.21 -1.74
CA ILE A 23 3.38 8.15 -2.73
C ILE A 23 4.86 8.15 -3.16
N GLN A 24 5.42 9.33 -3.44
CA GLN A 24 6.83 9.45 -3.79
C GLN A 24 7.75 8.99 -2.65
N MET A 25 7.44 9.36 -1.39
CA MET A 25 8.19 8.92 -0.22
C MET A 25 8.10 7.41 -0.01
N ALA A 26 6.93 6.81 -0.22
CA ALA A 26 6.77 5.35 -0.17
C ALA A 26 7.59 4.65 -1.26
N ALA A 27 7.59 5.18 -2.49
CA ALA A 27 8.41 4.65 -3.58
C ALA A 27 9.91 4.72 -3.25
N GLN A 28 10.39 5.86 -2.71
CA GLN A 28 11.77 6.00 -2.26
C GLN A 28 12.13 4.99 -1.16
N CYS A 29 11.26 4.84 -0.16
CA CYS A 29 11.41 3.85 0.91
C CYS A 29 11.60 2.44 0.33
N ILE A 30 10.77 2.03 -0.63
CA ILE A 30 10.84 0.71 -1.26
C ILE A 30 12.11 0.56 -2.10
N VAL A 31 12.50 1.59 -2.87
CA VAL A 31 13.71 1.56 -3.71
C VAL A 31 14.98 1.41 -2.88
N GLN A 32 15.03 2.00 -1.68
CA GLN A 32 16.20 1.88 -0.80
C GLN A 32 16.50 0.42 -0.43
N ALA A 33 15.49 -0.43 -0.22
CA ALA A 33 15.72 -1.87 -0.07
C ALA A 33 16.20 -2.52 -1.36
N ILE A 34 15.55 -2.22 -2.50
CA ILE A 34 15.84 -2.87 -3.79
C ILE A 34 17.25 -2.53 -4.32
N GLY A 35 17.69 -1.28 -4.14
CA GLY A 35 19.02 -0.82 -4.54
C GLY A 35 20.13 -1.17 -3.55
N GLY A 36 19.77 -1.65 -2.35
CA GLY A 36 20.69 -2.15 -1.34
C GLY A 36 20.81 -3.67 -1.35
N GLU A 37 21.14 -4.25 -0.18
CA GLU A 37 21.22 -5.70 0.05
C GLU A 37 19.94 -6.30 0.67
N GLY A 38 18.91 -5.48 0.91
CA GLY A 38 17.68 -5.86 1.59
C GLY A 38 16.56 -6.34 0.66
N PHE A 39 15.46 -6.81 1.27
CA PHE A 39 14.26 -7.24 0.58
C PHE A 39 13.04 -6.39 0.96
N VAL A 40 12.04 -6.40 0.08
CA VAL A 40 10.73 -5.79 0.35
C VAL A 40 9.74 -6.89 0.70
N TYR A 41 9.35 -7.01 1.95
CA TYR A 41 8.39 -8.02 2.41
C TYR A 41 6.96 -7.54 2.24
N ILE A 42 6.15 -8.34 1.57
CA ILE A 42 4.79 -7.99 1.14
C ILE A 42 3.77 -8.73 2.00
N LYS A 43 2.77 -8.01 2.51
CA LYS A 43 1.59 -8.62 3.12
C LYS A 43 0.34 -7.79 2.85
N GLY A 44 -0.65 -8.44 2.27
CA GLY A 44 -1.99 -7.91 2.14
C GLY A 44 -2.92 -8.51 3.18
N TYR A 45 -3.97 -7.75 3.49
CA TYR A 45 -5.01 -8.16 4.42
C TYR A 45 -6.35 -8.17 3.71
N GLU A 46 -7.24 -9.06 4.17
CA GLU A 46 -8.62 -9.17 3.69
C GLU A 46 -8.68 -9.19 2.15
N ASP A 47 -9.60 -8.41 1.57
CA ASP A 47 -9.84 -8.33 0.13
C ASP A 47 -8.70 -7.67 -0.66
N LEU A 48 -7.65 -7.14 -0.02
CA LEU A 48 -6.46 -6.71 -0.77
C LEU A 48 -5.37 -7.78 -0.84
N ALA A 49 -5.44 -8.86 -0.04
CA ALA A 49 -4.44 -9.94 -0.04
C ALA A 49 -4.23 -10.60 -1.42
N PHE A 50 -5.23 -10.56 -2.31
CA PHE A 50 -5.08 -11.09 -3.67
C PHE A 50 -4.05 -10.34 -4.53
N PHE A 51 -3.59 -9.15 -4.12
CA PHE A 51 -2.51 -8.45 -4.81
C PHE A 51 -1.12 -9.00 -4.49
N GLU A 52 -0.95 -9.82 -3.43
CA GLU A 52 0.38 -10.37 -3.11
C GLU A 52 1.02 -11.12 -4.29
N PRO A 53 0.34 -12.08 -4.96
CA PRO A 53 0.94 -12.76 -6.13
C PRO A 53 1.22 -11.79 -7.28
N PHE A 54 0.39 -10.76 -7.47
CA PHE A 54 0.62 -9.76 -8.50
C PHE A 54 1.92 -8.98 -8.24
N ILE A 55 2.11 -8.50 -7.02
CA ILE A 55 3.31 -7.74 -6.61
C ILE A 55 4.56 -8.60 -6.64
N LEU A 56 4.44 -9.89 -6.29
CA LEU A 56 5.57 -10.82 -6.19
C LEU A 56 5.97 -11.44 -7.53
N GLN A 57 5.02 -11.68 -8.45
CA GLN A 57 5.21 -12.61 -9.58
C GLN A 57 4.82 -12.05 -10.95
N SER A 58 4.09 -10.94 -11.03
CA SER A 58 3.67 -10.37 -12.32
C SER A 58 4.85 -9.82 -13.15
N GLN A 59 4.55 -9.34 -14.37
CA GLN A 59 5.54 -8.62 -15.18
C GLN A 59 5.90 -7.26 -14.57
N GLU A 60 5.00 -6.70 -13.75
CA GLU A 60 5.13 -5.41 -13.08
C GLU A 60 5.45 -5.63 -11.59
N ARG A 61 6.12 -6.74 -11.26
CA ARG A 61 6.49 -7.13 -9.89
C ARG A 61 7.57 -6.22 -9.30
N LEU A 62 7.63 -6.19 -7.99
CA LEU A 62 8.77 -5.64 -7.26
C LEU A 62 9.90 -6.69 -7.24
N ARG A 63 11.04 -6.42 -7.90
CA ARG A 63 12.06 -7.47 -8.19
C ARG A 63 12.67 -8.13 -6.96
N SER A 64 12.96 -7.37 -5.90
CA SER A 64 13.52 -7.89 -4.63
C SER A 64 12.43 -8.07 -3.58
N SER A 65 11.21 -8.42 -3.99
CA SER A 65 10.11 -8.65 -3.04
C SER A 65 9.99 -10.12 -2.61
N ARG A 66 9.56 -10.31 -1.36
CA ARG A 66 9.29 -11.61 -0.74
C ARG A 66 7.96 -11.53 0.00
N GLN A 67 7.29 -12.66 0.17
CA GLN A 67 6.06 -12.69 0.97
C GLN A 67 6.44 -12.61 2.46
N LEU A 68 5.80 -11.74 3.24
CA LEU A 68 6.14 -11.59 4.67
C LEU A 68 5.93 -12.89 5.46
N SER A 69 4.95 -13.70 5.06
CA SER A 69 4.65 -14.99 5.69
C SER A 69 5.72 -16.07 5.48
N THR A 70 6.75 -15.83 4.65
CA THR A 70 7.88 -16.77 4.54
C THR A 70 8.87 -16.64 5.69
N LEU A 71 8.76 -15.57 6.49
CA LEU A 71 9.56 -15.39 7.70
C LEU A 71 9.03 -16.27 8.82
N ASN A 72 9.92 -16.77 9.67
CA ASN A 72 9.51 -17.49 10.87
C ASN A 72 9.16 -16.50 11.99
N SER A 73 9.89 -15.38 12.04
CA SER A 73 9.67 -14.27 12.96
C SER A 73 10.05 -12.94 12.29
N PHE A 74 9.53 -11.82 12.79
CA PHE A 74 10.04 -10.50 12.42
C PHE A 74 11.47 -10.26 12.91
N ASP A 75 12.03 -11.14 13.75
CA ASP A 75 13.45 -11.12 14.12
C ASP A 75 14.37 -11.54 12.96
N ASP A 76 13.81 -12.12 11.89
CA ASP A 76 14.53 -12.45 10.67
C ASP A 76 14.75 -11.21 9.76
N LEU A 77 14.16 -10.06 10.11
CA LEU A 77 14.31 -8.78 9.40
C LEU A 77 15.47 -7.96 9.96
N ASP A 78 16.13 -7.19 9.11
CA ASP A 78 17.08 -6.15 9.52
C ASP A 78 16.72 -4.76 8.96
N THR A 79 17.50 -3.74 9.33
CA THR A 79 17.26 -2.34 8.95
C THR A 79 17.39 -2.05 7.45
N THR A 80 17.93 -2.98 6.65
CA THR A 80 18.01 -2.88 5.19
C THR A 80 16.72 -3.35 4.52
N ASP A 81 15.92 -4.15 5.22
CA ASP A 81 14.62 -4.62 4.73
C ASP A 81 13.54 -3.55 4.84
N ARG A 82 12.50 -3.70 4.03
CA ARG A 82 11.29 -2.86 4.07
C ARG A 82 10.07 -3.73 4.11
N VAL A 83 9.00 -3.27 4.77
CA VAL A 83 7.72 -3.97 4.76
C VAL A 83 6.67 -3.14 4.04
N PHE A 84 6.04 -3.73 3.01
CA PHE A 84 4.94 -3.13 2.29
C PHE A 84 3.62 -3.84 2.66
N LEU A 85 2.82 -3.14 3.46
CA LEU A 85 1.53 -3.59 3.96
C LEU A 85 0.38 -2.91 3.23
N PHE A 86 -0.69 -3.66 2.97
CA PHE A 86 -1.92 -3.08 2.42
C PHE A 86 -3.19 -3.77 2.90
N SER A 87 -4.14 -2.96 3.35
CA SER A 87 -5.40 -3.44 3.91
C SER A 87 -6.54 -2.47 3.57
N PRO A 88 -7.78 -2.94 3.30
CA PRO A 88 -8.94 -2.06 3.20
C PRO A 88 -9.07 -1.12 4.40
N PHE A 89 -8.81 -1.63 5.61
CA PHE A 89 -8.93 -0.89 6.86
C PHE A 89 -7.80 -1.21 7.83
N TYR A 90 -7.47 -0.23 8.69
CA TYR A 90 -6.57 -0.42 9.81
C TYR A 90 -7.31 -1.16 10.94
N ASN A 91 -7.17 -2.49 10.95
CA ASN A 91 -7.78 -3.39 11.94
C ASN A 91 -6.73 -3.85 12.99
N GLU A 92 -7.14 -4.68 13.94
CA GLU A 92 -6.28 -5.16 15.01
C GLU A 92 -5.05 -5.92 14.49
N ALA A 93 -5.21 -6.77 13.47
CA ALA A 93 -4.10 -7.52 12.89
C ALA A 93 -3.06 -6.60 12.24
N VAL A 94 -3.51 -5.57 11.51
CA VAL A 94 -2.62 -4.55 10.93
C VAL A 94 -1.91 -3.77 12.03
N ALA A 95 -2.60 -3.41 13.10
CA ALA A 95 -2.03 -2.67 14.22
C ALA A 95 -0.95 -3.46 14.97
N GLN A 96 -1.21 -4.76 15.21
CA GLN A 96 -0.24 -5.67 15.86
C GLN A 96 1.04 -5.80 15.04
N ASP A 97 0.91 -6.04 13.73
CA ASP A 97 2.07 -6.17 12.84
C ASP A 97 2.88 -4.87 12.77
N ILE A 98 2.21 -3.73 12.62
CA ILE A 98 2.89 -2.43 12.60
C ILE A 98 3.64 -2.18 13.91
N SER A 99 2.99 -2.40 15.06
CA SER A 99 3.62 -2.21 16.36
C SER A 99 4.88 -3.07 16.51
N ALA A 100 4.81 -4.34 16.09
CA ALA A 100 5.93 -5.27 16.17
C ALA A 100 7.10 -4.89 15.24
N LEU A 101 6.81 -4.36 14.06
CA LEU A 101 7.81 -3.89 13.09
C LEU A 101 8.46 -2.57 13.53
N LEU A 102 7.66 -1.62 14.04
CA LEU A 102 8.17 -0.34 14.56
C LEU A 102 9.08 -0.53 15.77
N GLN A 103 8.79 -1.48 16.66
CA GLN A 103 9.65 -1.83 17.79
C GLN A 103 11.04 -2.35 17.37
N ARG A 104 11.20 -2.73 16.10
CA ARG A 104 12.45 -3.24 15.51
C ARG A 104 13.11 -2.24 14.57
N ASP A 105 12.63 -0.98 14.55
CA ASP A 105 13.13 0.07 13.65
C ASP A 105 13.07 -0.33 12.16
N ILE A 106 12.06 -1.11 11.77
CA ILE A 106 11.82 -1.49 10.38
C ILE A 106 10.95 -0.42 9.73
N ASP A 107 11.39 0.09 8.58
CA ASP A 107 10.62 1.04 7.77
C ASP A 107 9.44 0.35 7.07
N ILE A 108 8.27 0.98 7.14
CA ILE A 108 6.99 0.40 6.70
C ILE A 108 6.30 1.36 5.73
N VAL A 109 5.86 0.82 4.59
CA VAL A 109 4.86 1.44 3.73
C VAL A 109 3.50 0.81 4.04
N LEU A 110 2.51 1.63 4.39
CA LEU A 110 1.14 1.17 4.62
C LEU A 110 0.18 1.86 3.65
N VAL A 111 -0.58 1.06 2.89
CA VAL A 111 -1.73 1.55 2.13
C VAL A 111 -3.03 1.07 2.79
N SER A 112 -3.81 2.00 3.35
CA SER A 112 -5.12 1.67 3.94
C SER A 112 -6.04 2.88 4.00
N ASN A 113 -7.33 2.69 4.29
CA ASN A 113 -8.17 3.82 4.67
C ASN A 113 -7.73 4.33 6.05
N ARG A 114 -7.56 5.65 6.18
CA ARG A 114 -7.14 6.26 7.45
C ARG A 114 -8.12 5.87 8.57
N PRO A 115 -7.65 5.30 9.69
CA PRO A 115 -8.50 5.04 10.85
C PRO A 115 -8.98 6.34 11.46
N LYS A 116 -10.08 6.27 12.22
CA LYS A 116 -10.53 7.39 13.07
C LYS A 116 -9.87 7.41 14.46
N SER A 117 -8.92 6.50 14.70
CA SER A 117 -8.26 6.33 15.99
C SER A 117 -7.08 7.28 16.13
N ASP A 118 -6.84 7.77 17.34
CA ASP A 118 -5.68 8.59 17.69
C ASP A 118 -4.39 7.74 17.81
N ASP A 119 -4.51 6.42 18.02
CA ASP A 119 -3.38 5.49 18.17
C ASP A 119 -2.69 5.15 16.83
N PHE A 120 -3.07 5.81 15.73
CA PHE A 120 -2.46 5.57 14.44
C PHE A 120 -1.06 6.22 14.36
N PRO A 121 0.02 5.44 14.20
CA PRO A 121 1.39 5.96 14.30
C PRO A 121 1.83 6.61 12.98
N GLU A 122 1.02 7.53 12.45
CA GLU A 122 1.17 8.08 11.09
C GLU A 122 2.56 8.65 10.81
N HIS A 123 3.17 9.29 11.80
CA HIS A 123 4.49 9.92 11.69
C HIS A 123 5.66 8.92 11.67
N LEU A 124 5.39 7.64 11.96
CA LEU A 124 6.37 6.56 11.97
C LEU A 124 6.23 5.64 10.75
N LEU A 125 5.33 5.98 9.81
CA LEU A 125 5.01 5.15 8.66
C LEU A 125 5.03 5.99 7.38
N HIS A 126 5.41 5.35 6.26
CA HIS A 126 5.08 5.86 4.94
C HIS A 126 3.63 5.48 4.62
N PHE A 127 2.68 6.28 5.12
CA PHE A 127 1.25 6.01 4.97
C PHE A 127 0.67 6.65 3.71
N ILE A 128 -0.13 5.87 2.96
CA ILE A 128 -0.93 6.35 1.84
C ILE A 128 -2.40 5.98 2.08
N ASN A 129 -3.27 6.99 2.06
CA ASN A 129 -4.71 6.79 2.24
C ASN A 129 -5.36 6.19 0.98
N LEU A 130 -5.94 5.00 1.13
CA LEU A 130 -6.66 4.28 0.07
C LEU A 130 -7.90 5.05 -0.46
N SER A 131 -8.40 6.04 0.28
CA SER A 131 -9.44 6.98 -0.17
C SER A 131 -10.78 6.34 -0.57
N THR A 132 -11.08 5.16 -0.02
CA THR A 132 -12.28 4.34 -0.24
C THR A 132 -12.96 3.93 1.08
N PRO A 133 -13.28 4.85 2.02
CA PRO A 133 -13.76 4.47 3.35
C PRO A 133 -15.20 3.96 3.39
N ARG A 134 -15.92 4.01 2.26
CA ARG A 134 -17.32 3.61 2.12
C ARG A 134 -17.68 3.32 0.67
N PRO A 135 -18.78 2.61 0.39
CA PRO A 135 -19.24 2.41 -0.97
C PRO A 135 -19.72 3.73 -1.62
N ILE A 136 -19.59 3.84 -2.95
CA ILE A 136 -19.66 5.10 -3.70
C ILE A 136 -20.79 5.17 -4.74
N VAL A 137 -21.33 4.03 -5.17
CA VAL A 137 -22.43 3.98 -6.15
C VAL A 137 -23.75 3.85 -5.41
N TYR A 138 -24.65 4.80 -5.66
CA TYR A 138 -26.03 4.78 -5.15
C TYR A 138 -26.95 4.05 -6.14
N THR A 139 -27.82 3.19 -5.63
CA THR A 139 -28.94 2.62 -6.38
C THR A 139 -30.11 3.61 -6.43
N GLU A 140 -31.17 3.27 -7.18
CA GLU A 140 -32.41 4.05 -7.20
C GLU A 140 -33.11 4.07 -5.82
N ASP A 141 -32.87 3.03 -5.01
CA ASP A 141 -33.34 2.89 -3.63
C ASP A 141 -32.39 3.51 -2.59
N TYR A 142 -31.38 4.28 -3.03
CA TYR A 142 -30.35 4.93 -2.20
C TYR A 142 -29.37 3.99 -1.47
N ASP A 143 -29.36 2.69 -1.80
CA ASP A 143 -28.35 1.76 -1.29
C ASP A 143 -26.97 2.08 -1.87
N LYS A 144 -25.91 1.86 -1.08
CA LYS A 144 -24.52 2.03 -1.52
C LYS A 144 -23.89 0.68 -1.78
N ILE A 145 -23.49 0.40 -3.02
CA ILE A 145 -23.22 -0.99 -3.46
C ILE A 145 -21.79 -1.30 -3.91
N VAL A 146 -20.94 -0.30 -4.18
CA VAL A 146 -19.57 -0.53 -4.71
C VAL A 146 -18.53 0.20 -3.87
N GLN A 147 -17.59 -0.53 -3.27
CA GLN A 147 -16.45 0.04 -2.57
C GLN A 147 -15.15 -0.43 -3.25
N PRO A 148 -14.54 0.40 -4.11
CA PRO A 148 -13.54 -0.06 -5.07
C PRO A 148 -12.11 -0.07 -4.49
N HIS A 149 -11.91 -0.79 -3.39
CA HIS A 149 -10.59 -0.91 -2.76
C HIS A 149 -9.53 -1.40 -3.75
N SER A 150 -9.85 -2.40 -4.55
CA SER A 150 -8.93 -2.98 -5.53
C SER A 150 -8.49 -2.00 -6.62
N MET A 151 -9.42 -1.22 -7.16
CA MET A 151 -9.09 -0.22 -8.19
C MET A 151 -8.24 0.92 -7.61
N ALA A 152 -8.56 1.36 -6.39
CA ALA A 152 -7.80 2.38 -5.69
C ALA A 152 -6.37 1.89 -5.37
N PHE A 153 -6.25 0.66 -4.83
CA PHE A 153 -4.96 0.08 -4.51
C PHE A 153 -4.09 -0.14 -5.76
N ASN A 154 -4.67 -0.68 -6.84
CA ASN A 154 -3.92 -0.90 -8.08
C ASN A 154 -3.45 0.42 -8.71
N TYR A 155 -4.26 1.48 -8.64
CA TYR A 155 -3.83 2.82 -9.05
C TYR A 155 -2.64 3.31 -8.20
N ILE A 156 -2.70 3.19 -6.87
CA ILE A 156 -1.60 3.55 -5.96
C ILE A 156 -0.35 2.73 -6.27
N TYR A 157 -0.50 1.41 -6.47
CA TYR A 157 0.61 0.54 -6.81
C TYR A 157 1.29 0.96 -8.10
N TYR A 158 0.53 1.30 -9.13
CA TYR A 158 1.09 1.78 -10.39
C TYR A 158 1.77 3.14 -10.27
N ASP A 159 1.23 4.04 -9.44
CA ASP A 159 1.90 5.31 -9.15
C ASP A 159 3.25 5.06 -8.46
N ILE A 160 3.27 4.26 -7.36
CA ILE A 160 4.49 3.81 -6.70
C ILE A 160 5.46 3.21 -7.71
N TYR A 161 5.02 2.21 -8.48
CA TYR A 161 5.85 1.52 -9.47
C TYR A 161 6.45 2.48 -10.50
N THR A 162 5.67 3.45 -10.97
CA THR A 162 6.13 4.48 -11.92
C THR A 162 7.20 5.36 -11.29
N GLN A 163 6.98 5.85 -10.06
CA GLN A 163 7.99 6.62 -9.31
C GLN A 163 9.28 5.81 -9.12
N MET A 164 9.17 4.53 -8.78
CA MET A 164 10.32 3.64 -8.62
C MET A 164 11.09 3.44 -9.94
N VAL A 165 10.39 3.24 -11.06
CA VAL A 165 11.02 3.11 -12.38
C VAL A 165 11.78 4.39 -12.75
N GLU A 166 11.21 5.56 -12.52
CA GLU A 166 11.90 6.83 -12.78
C GLU A 166 13.15 6.97 -11.89
N MET A 167 13.04 6.71 -10.57
CA MET A 167 14.17 6.75 -9.63
C MET A 167 15.28 5.76 -10.00
N THR A 168 14.94 4.56 -10.46
CA THR A 168 15.91 3.50 -10.79
C THR A 168 16.52 3.68 -12.16
N ARG A 169 15.81 4.33 -13.10
CA ARG A 169 16.35 4.73 -14.40
C ARG A 169 17.46 5.78 -14.25
N ASP A 170 17.31 6.67 -13.28
CA ASP A 170 18.32 7.66 -12.93
C ASP A 170 19.55 7.05 -12.22
N LEU A 171 19.45 5.81 -11.72
CA LEU A 171 20.51 5.14 -10.95
C LEU A 171 21.52 4.35 -11.81
N GLU A 172 21.41 4.32 -13.14
CA GLU A 172 22.30 3.57 -14.06
C GLU A 172 22.75 2.20 -13.50
N LEU A 173 21.80 1.30 -13.19
CA LEU A 173 22.08 -0.11 -12.89
C LEU A 173 22.16 -0.97 -14.16
#